data_AF-A0A2V7MBN4-F1
#
_entry.id   AF-A0A2V7MBN4-F1
#
_cell.length_a   1.000
_cell.length_b   1.000
_cell.length_c   1.000
_cell.angle_alpha   90.00
_cell.angle_beta   90.00
_cell.angle_gamma   90.00
#
_symmetry.space_group_name_H-M   'P 1'
#
loop_
_entity.id
_entity.type
_entity.pdbx_description
1 polymer ?
#
loop_
_entity_poly.entity_id
_entity_poly.type
_entity_poly.pdbx_seq_one_letter_code
_entity_poly.pdbx_strand_id
1 'polypeptide(L)'
;MKRIGFTVIVVAAFAACQNDRPFPPGPNALIQDANHNTGNAFFFWLPPVVNQQAPATQVFSAHLSPVVTITNLCNGALVRTFSGADLSVSDSSYHVNWQTAQDNLNSACTYRVTVTVGTKLMGFADVDVVDSGRELKNVNTTEFIPLLDDRTLPLQFFIGVGSQCVRTGSDCGEGTAHPWQCMLRFPHRPAPVADQRDRQVQYQRHDRHLSGRDCVGSRSRHPGSPADFPI
;
A
#
# COMPACT_ATOMS: atom_id res chain seq x y z
N MET A 1 45.14 73.22 -16.54
CA MET A 1 44.98 71.98 -15.73
C MET A 1 43.53 71.52 -15.86
N LYS A 2 43.26 70.46 -16.63
CA LYS A 2 41.91 70.03 -17.02
C LYS A 2 41.63 68.68 -16.35
N ARG A 3 40.68 68.63 -15.41
CA ARG A 3 40.34 67.43 -14.63
C ARG A 3 39.47 66.50 -15.48
N ILE A 4 39.94 65.28 -15.72
CA ILE A 4 39.22 64.22 -16.43
C ILE A 4 38.41 63.45 -15.39
N GLY A 5 37.07 63.51 -15.48
CA GLY A 5 36.17 62.73 -14.64
C GLY A 5 36.03 61.31 -15.18
N PHE A 6 36.49 60.31 -14.41
CA PHE A 6 36.23 58.90 -14.66
C PHE A 6 34.81 58.57 -14.16
N THR A 7 33.93 58.15 -15.07
CA THR A 7 32.60 57.65 -14.72
C THR A 7 32.68 56.12 -14.71
N VAL A 8 32.47 55.51 -13.54
CA VAL A 8 32.45 54.05 -13.35
C VAL A 8 31.07 53.54 -13.75
N ILE A 9 31.01 52.74 -14.83
CA ILE A 9 29.80 52.00 -15.23
C ILE A 9 29.79 50.69 -14.45
N VAL A 10 28.88 50.58 -13.47
CA VAL A 10 28.60 49.33 -12.77
C VAL A 10 27.68 48.49 -13.65
N VAL A 11 28.22 47.44 -14.26
CA VAL A 11 27.45 46.44 -15.01
C VAL A 11 26.85 45.45 -14.01
N ALA A 12 25.56 45.60 -13.72
CA ALA A 12 24.76 44.59 -13.05
C ALA A 12 24.07 43.73 -14.12
N ALA A 13 24.44 42.45 -14.23
CA ALA A 13 23.80 41.53 -15.18
C ALA A 13 23.92 40.06 -14.73
N PHE A 14 22.77 39.57 -14.25
CA PHE A 14 22.24 38.20 -14.25
C PHE A 14 22.98 37.10 -13.47
N ALA A 15 22.48 36.86 -12.25
CA ALA A 15 22.48 35.53 -11.66
C ALA A 15 21.55 34.62 -12.49
N ALA A 16 22.11 33.93 -13.48
CA ALA A 16 21.46 32.80 -14.09
C ALA A 16 21.46 31.65 -13.08
N CYS A 17 20.32 31.39 -12.43
CA CYS A 17 20.09 30.10 -11.81
C CYS A 17 19.95 29.08 -12.95
N GLN A 18 21.08 28.54 -13.41
CA GLN A 18 21.07 27.27 -14.13
C GLN A 18 20.50 26.24 -13.15
N ASN A 19 19.28 25.79 -13.41
CA ASN A 19 18.71 24.60 -12.81
C ASN A 19 19.49 23.40 -13.36
N ASP A 20 20.72 23.21 -12.88
CA ASP A 20 21.37 21.90 -12.89
C ASP A 20 20.65 21.08 -11.83
N ARG A 21 19.41 20.68 -12.11
CA ARG A 21 18.83 19.55 -11.41
C ARG A 21 19.63 18.35 -11.92
N PRO A 22 20.40 17.67 -11.06
CA PRO A 22 20.96 16.39 -11.45
C PRO A 22 19.79 15.54 -11.90
N PHE A 23 19.82 15.10 -13.15
CA PHE A 23 18.94 14.05 -13.58
C PHE A 23 19.17 12.89 -12.60
N PRO A 24 18.13 12.38 -11.91
CA PRO A 24 18.32 11.26 -11.01
C PRO A 24 19.03 10.14 -11.77
N PRO A 25 19.89 9.33 -11.12
CA PRO A 25 20.53 8.20 -11.77
C PRO A 25 19.47 7.43 -12.55
N GLY A 26 19.79 7.09 -13.81
CA GLY A 26 18.85 6.47 -14.74
C GLY A 26 18.11 5.29 -14.11
N PRO A 27 16.94 4.90 -14.66
CA PRO A 27 16.04 3.92 -14.07
C PRO A 27 16.83 2.73 -13.53
N ASN A 28 16.91 2.61 -12.21
CA ASN A 28 17.38 1.37 -11.60
C ASN A 28 16.27 0.40 -11.93
N ALA A 29 16.55 -0.60 -12.75
CA ALA A 29 15.62 -1.65 -13.12
C ALA A 29 15.05 -2.30 -11.86
N LEU A 30 13.86 -1.86 -11.43
CA LEU A 30 13.45 -2.02 -10.03
C LEU A 30 11.98 -2.39 -9.89
N ILE A 31 11.78 -3.59 -9.36
CA ILE A 31 10.51 -4.08 -8.84
C ILE A 31 10.60 -4.03 -7.31
N GLN A 32 9.66 -3.36 -6.66
CA GLN A 32 9.55 -3.34 -5.21
C GLN A 32 8.21 -3.94 -4.76
N ASP A 33 8.31 -5.03 -4.01
CA ASP A 33 7.21 -5.67 -3.31
C ASP A 33 7.76 -6.48 -2.10
N ALA A 34 6.97 -7.34 -1.49
CA ALA A 34 7.39 -8.14 -0.34
C ALA A 34 8.62 -9.04 -0.63
N ASN A 35 8.77 -9.53 -1.85
CA ASN A 35 9.85 -10.43 -2.26
C ASN A 35 11.00 -9.71 -2.96
N HIS A 36 10.79 -8.45 -3.38
CA HIS A 36 11.76 -7.68 -4.14
C HIS A 36 12.10 -6.35 -3.44
N ASN A 37 13.40 -6.09 -3.26
CA ASN A 37 13.92 -4.79 -2.82
C ASN A 37 13.35 -4.26 -1.49
N THR A 38 13.16 -5.17 -0.52
CA THR A 38 12.72 -4.87 0.86
C THR A 38 11.45 -4.02 0.89
N GLY A 39 10.48 -4.34 0.02
CA GLY A 39 9.21 -3.63 -0.06
C GLY A 39 8.26 -3.95 1.10
N ASN A 40 7.00 -3.54 0.96
CA ASN A 40 5.97 -3.84 1.95
C ASN A 40 5.72 -5.36 2.00
N ALA A 41 5.93 -5.98 3.17
CA ALA A 41 5.78 -7.42 3.39
C ALA A 41 4.37 -7.97 3.09
N PHE A 42 3.37 -7.09 2.92
CA PHE A 42 1.98 -7.44 2.60
C PHE A 42 1.56 -6.95 1.20
N PHE A 43 2.50 -6.58 0.33
CA PHE A 43 2.23 -6.20 -1.05
C PHE A 43 2.97 -7.13 -1.99
N PHE A 44 2.29 -7.67 -3.01
CA PHE A 44 2.89 -8.56 -3.99
C PHE A 44 2.40 -8.19 -5.38
N TRP A 45 3.32 -8.00 -6.32
CA TRP A 45 2.98 -8.02 -7.74
C TRP A 45 2.61 -9.45 -8.17
N LEU A 46 1.59 -9.62 -9.00
CA LEU A 46 1.13 -10.95 -9.43
C LEU A 46 1.27 -11.11 -10.95
N PRO A 47 1.14 -12.34 -11.48
CA PRO A 47 1.14 -12.56 -12.91
C PRO A 47 0.02 -11.72 -13.57
N PRO A 48 0.24 -11.19 -14.78
CA PRO A 48 1.41 -11.38 -15.63
C PRO A 48 2.60 -10.46 -15.30
N VAL A 49 2.47 -9.56 -14.33
CA VAL A 49 3.48 -8.54 -13.98
C VAL A 49 4.74 -9.19 -13.42
N VAL A 50 4.57 -10.06 -12.43
CA VAL A 50 5.67 -10.83 -11.81
C VAL A 50 5.21 -12.26 -11.66
N ASN A 51 6.04 -13.21 -12.08
CA ASN A 51 5.74 -14.64 -11.98
C ASN A 51 5.90 -15.14 -10.53
N GLN A 52 4.93 -14.83 -9.69
CA GLN A 52 4.83 -15.32 -8.31
C GLN A 52 3.37 -15.52 -7.90
N GLN A 53 3.13 -15.99 -6.68
CA GLN A 53 1.78 -16.17 -6.15
C GLN A 53 1.58 -15.30 -4.91
N ALA A 54 0.32 -14.97 -4.64
CA ALA A 54 -0.03 -14.36 -3.37
C ALA A 54 0.32 -15.33 -2.22
N PRO A 55 0.82 -14.82 -1.08
CA PRO A 55 1.20 -15.68 0.04
C PRO A 55 -0.03 -16.35 0.65
N ALA A 56 0.00 -17.69 0.77
CA ALA A 56 -1.08 -18.47 1.36
C ALA A 56 -1.34 -18.16 2.85
N THR A 57 -0.35 -17.57 3.54
CA THR A 57 -0.42 -17.24 4.97
C THR A 57 -1.05 -15.87 5.25
N GLN A 58 -1.27 -15.03 4.23
CA GLN A 58 -1.87 -13.71 4.42
C GLN A 58 -3.33 -13.68 3.98
N VAL A 59 -4.12 -12.88 4.68
CA VAL A 59 -5.51 -12.60 4.33
C VAL A 59 -5.55 -11.42 3.37
N PHE A 60 -6.26 -11.56 2.26
CA PHE A 60 -6.46 -10.47 1.30
C PHE A 60 -7.32 -9.34 1.89
N SER A 61 -6.90 -8.09 1.69
CA SER A 61 -7.65 -6.92 2.10
C SER A 61 -8.41 -6.33 0.92
N ALA A 62 -9.70 -6.69 0.77
CA ALA A 62 -10.53 -6.31 -0.38
C ALA A 62 -11.12 -4.89 -0.35
N HIS A 63 -11.08 -4.22 0.81
CA HIS A 63 -11.76 -2.94 1.03
C HIS A 63 -10.81 -1.73 1.06
N LEU A 64 -9.60 -1.87 0.52
CA LEU A 64 -8.71 -0.73 0.37
C LEU A 64 -9.07 0.06 -0.89
N SER A 65 -8.66 1.33 -0.91
CA SER A 65 -8.78 2.20 -2.08
C SER A 65 -7.38 2.51 -2.62
N PRO A 66 -6.72 1.55 -3.31
CA PRO A 66 -5.43 1.80 -3.91
C PRO A 66 -5.52 2.80 -5.06
N VAL A 67 -4.43 3.54 -5.26
CA VAL A 67 -4.20 4.41 -6.41
C VAL A 67 -2.97 3.91 -7.14
N VAL A 68 -3.11 3.69 -8.44
CA VAL A 68 -2.01 3.29 -9.33
C VAL A 68 -1.62 4.48 -10.18
N THR A 69 -0.38 4.93 -10.10
CA THR A 69 0.14 6.03 -10.93
C THR A 69 1.23 5.51 -11.85
N ILE A 70 1.25 6.01 -13.08
CA ILE A 70 2.26 5.70 -14.08
C ILE A 70 3.02 6.98 -14.41
N THR A 71 4.33 6.95 -14.22
CA THR A 71 5.21 8.10 -14.45
C THR A 71 6.29 7.75 -15.46
N ASN A 72 6.54 8.63 -16.42
CA ASN A 72 7.67 8.52 -17.33
C ASN A 72 8.96 8.93 -16.59
N LEU A 73 9.93 8.02 -16.49
CA LEU A 73 11.18 8.28 -15.76
C LEU A 73 12.17 9.16 -16.55
N CYS A 74 11.99 9.33 -17.87
CA CYS A 74 12.81 10.23 -18.68
C CYS A 74 12.57 11.71 -18.36
N ASN A 75 11.37 12.09 -17.92
CA ASN A 75 11.00 13.49 -17.73
C ASN A 75 10.19 13.75 -16.45
N GLY A 76 9.83 12.71 -15.70
CA GLY A 76 9.02 12.79 -14.50
C GLY A 76 7.53 13.07 -14.76
N ALA A 77 7.06 13.01 -16.01
CA ALA A 77 5.67 13.30 -16.34
C ALA A 77 4.74 12.19 -15.85
N LEU A 78 3.64 12.59 -15.19
CA LEU A 78 2.54 11.69 -14.89
C LEU A 78 1.82 11.35 -16.20
N VAL A 79 1.82 10.06 -16.54
CA VAL A 79 1.19 9.53 -17.76
C VAL A 79 -0.27 9.19 -17.46
N ARG A 80 -0.51 8.45 -16.37
CA ARG A 80 -1.84 7.94 -16.04
C ARG A 80 -2.02 7.75 -14.54
N THR A 81 -3.27 7.83 -14.10
CA THR A 81 -3.70 7.46 -12.76
C THR A 81 -4.93 6.59 -12.85
N PHE A 82 -4.97 5.51 -12.08
CA PHE A 82 -6.12 4.63 -11.90
C PHE A 82 -6.55 4.64 -10.44
N SER A 83 -7.84 4.76 -10.19
CA SER A 83 -8.41 4.75 -8.84
C SER A 83 -9.88 4.35 -8.84
N GLY A 84 -10.41 3.95 -7.68
CA GLY A 84 -11.85 3.70 -7.53
C GLY A 84 -12.37 2.67 -8.53
N ALA A 85 -13.28 3.10 -9.41
CA ALA A 85 -13.92 2.24 -10.40
C ALA A 85 -12.98 1.70 -11.50
N ASP A 86 -11.78 2.28 -11.65
CA ASP A 86 -10.77 1.76 -12.58
C ASP A 86 -10.19 0.42 -12.14
N LEU A 87 -10.24 0.13 -10.83
CA LEU A 87 -9.73 -1.12 -10.27
C LEU A 87 -10.87 -2.09 -9.99
N SER A 88 -10.77 -3.28 -10.56
CA SER A 88 -11.63 -4.41 -10.19
C SER A 88 -10.97 -5.27 -9.12
N VAL A 89 -11.79 -5.86 -8.25
CA VAL A 89 -11.34 -6.80 -7.22
C VAL A 89 -11.97 -8.15 -7.49
N SER A 90 -11.14 -9.16 -7.75
CA SER A 90 -11.55 -10.55 -7.93
C SER A 90 -10.40 -11.48 -7.57
N ASP A 91 -10.71 -12.73 -7.22
CA ASP A 91 -9.70 -13.77 -6.97
C ASP A 91 -8.60 -13.33 -5.99
N SER A 92 -9.01 -12.63 -4.91
CA SER A 92 -8.11 -12.09 -3.89
C SER A 92 -7.01 -11.17 -4.42
N SER A 93 -7.29 -10.38 -5.45
CA SER A 93 -6.35 -9.39 -5.99
C SER A 93 -7.06 -8.17 -6.56
N TYR A 94 -6.30 -7.09 -6.67
CA TYR A 94 -6.69 -5.89 -7.41
C TYR A 94 -6.17 -5.99 -8.83
N HIS A 95 -6.98 -5.53 -9.79
CA HIS A 95 -6.67 -5.59 -11.20
C HIS A 95 -7.00 -4.27 -11.88
N VAL A 96 -6.14 -3.85 -12.80
CA VAL A 96 -6.44 -2.78 -13.75
C VAL A 96 -5.72 -3.05 -15.06
N ASN A 97 -6.37 -2.71 -16.18
CA ASN A 97 -5.79 -2.87 -17.50
C ASN A 97 -5.27 -1.52 -18.00
N TRP A 98 -3.95 -1.41 -18.16
CA TRP A 98 -3.36 -0.23 -18.76
C TRP A 98 -3.32 -0.36 -20.28
N GLN A 99 -4.15 0.45 -20.96
CA GLN A 99 -4.20 0.54 -22.42
C GLN A 99 -3.14 1.53 -22.94
N THR A 100 -1.97 1.04 -23.33
CA THR A 100 -0.81 1.93 -23.59
C THR A 100 -0.93 2.70 -24.89
N ALA A 101 -1.71 2.20 -25.84
CA ALA A 101 -2.00 2.86 -27.12
C ALA A 101 -2.67 4.24 -26.97
N GLN A 102 -3.21 4.55 -25.79
CA GLN A 102 -3.84 5.83 -25.49
C GLN A 102 -2.85 6.88 -24.95
N ASP A 103 -1.62 6.46 -24.63
CA ASP A 103 -0.67 7.25 -23.86
C ASP A 103 0.59 7.65 -24.64
N ASN A 104 0.70 7.23 -25.92
CA ASN A 104 1.81 7.55 -26.83
C ASN A 104 3.18 7.37 -26.15
N LEU A 105 3.45 6.12 -25.74
CA LEU A 105 4.67 5.79 -25.03
C LEU A 105 5.89 5.94 -25.95
N ASN A 106 7.04 6.14 -25.32
CA ASN A 106 8.33 6.21 -26.00
C ASN A 106 9.14 5.00 -25.53
N SER A 107 9.47 4.11 -26.45
CA SER A 107 10.28 2.91 -26.21
C SER A 107 11.71 3.23 -25.74
N ALA A 108 12.21 4.45 -25.97
CA ALA A 108 13.48 4.90 -25.41
C ALA A 108 13.40 5.27 -23.92
N CYS A 109 12.21 5.17 -23.31
CA CYS A 109 11.95 5.56 -21.93
C CYS A 109 11.41 4.40 -21.08
N THR A 110 11.82 4.41 -19.83
CA THR A 110 11.27 3.53 -18.80
C THR A 110 10.12 4.23 -18.08
N TYR A 111 9.10 3.46 -17.71
CA TYR A 111 7.93 3.94 -16.99
C TYR A 111 7.84 3.26 -15.63
N ARG A 112 7.43 4.00 -14.59
CA ARG A 112 7.23 3.44 -13.25
C ARG A 112 5.76 3.36 -12.92
N VAL A 113 5.29 2.16 -12.64
CA VAL A 113 3.97 1.91 -12.04
C VAL A 113 4.14 1.94 -10.52
N THR A 114 3.41 2.80 -9.83
CA THR A 114 3.45 2.93 -8.37
C THR A 114 2.07 2.67 -7.78
N VAL A 115 1.99 1.84 -6.75
CA VAL A 115 0.75 1.58 -6.01
C VAL A 115 0.83 2.22 -4.63
N THR A 116 -0.16 3.04 -4.31
CA THR A 116 -0.31 3.66 -3.00
C THR A 116 -1.67 3.37 -2.41
N VAL A 117 -1.79 3.42 -1.09
CA VAL A 117 -3.07 3.46 -0.37
C VAL A 117 -3.01 4.65 0.58
N GLY A 118 -3.87 5.64 0.37
CA GLY A 118 -3.72 6.95 1.02
C GLY A 118 -2.35 7.55 0.68
N THR A 119 -1.55 7.84 1.71
CA THR A 119 -0.18 8.38 1.54
C THR A 119 0.91 7.30 1.58
N LYS A 120 0.54 6.03 1.78
CA LYS A 120 1.51 4.95 1.98
C LYS A 120 1.84 4.25 0.66
N LEU A 121 3.13 4.17 0.35
CA LEU A 121 3.65 3.35 -0.74
C LEU A 121 3.47 1.86 -0.42
N MET A 122 2.81 1.13 -1.31
CA MET A 122 2.68 -0.32 -1.22
C MET A 122 3.83 -1.00 -1.97
N GLY A 123 4.09 -0.53 -3.19
CA GLY A 123 5.17 -1.02 -4.04
C GLY A 123 5.18 -0.29 -5.38
N PHE A 124 6.19 -0.58 -6.19
CA PHE A 124 6.30 -0.06 -7.55
C PHE A 124 7.00 -1.08 -8.45
N ALA A 125 6.90 -0.90 -9.75
CA ALA A 125 7.65 -1.68 -10.71
C ALA A 125 7.94 -0.84 -11.96
N ASP A 126 9.14 -1.02 -12.50
CA ASP A 126 9.56 -0.38 -13.73
C ASP A 126 9.17 -1.22 -14.95
N VAL A 127 8.70 -0.55 -15.99
CA VAL A 127 8.19 -1.10 -17.23
C VAL A 127 9.13 -0.66 -18.34
N ASP A 128 9.66 -1.64 -19.06
CA ASP A 128 10.49 -1.43 -20.24
C ASP A 128 9.62 -1.59 -21.48
N VAL A 129 9.48 -0.51 -22.24
CA VAL A 129 8.63 -0.45 -23.44
C VAL A 129 9.49 -0.76 -24.65
N VAL A 130 9.10 -1.77 -25.42
CA VAL A 130 9.83 -2.20 -26.62
C VAL A 130 8.99 -2.02 -27.88
N ASP A 131 9.65 -1.78 -29.00
CA ASP A 131 8.98 -1.51 -30.29
C ASP A 131 8.61 -2.80 -31.02
N SER A 132 9.22 -3.93 -30.66
CA SER A 132 8.98 -5.20 -31.33
C SER A 132 8.94 -6.41 -30.40
N GLY A 133 8.14 -7.42 -30.78
CA GLY A 133 8.06 -8.68 -30.03
C GLY A 133 9.38 -9.47 -29.99
N ARG A 134 10.35 -9.12 -30.83
CA ARG A 134 11.71 -9.69 -30.76
C ARG A 134 12.49 -9.13 -29.58
N GLU A 135 12.30 -7.85 -29.27
CA GLU A 135 12.97 -7.16 -28.16
C GLU A 135 12.42 -7.60 -26.80
N LEU A 136 11.15 -8.02 -26.71
CA LEU A 136 10.58 -8.60 -25.48
C LEU A 136 11.44 -9.73 -24.89
N LYS A 137 12.10 -10.53 -25.75
CA LYS A 137 12.96 -11.64 -25.33
C LYS A 137 14.28 -11.18 -24.69
N ASN A 138 14.65 -9.93 -24.91
CA ASN A 138 15.89 -9.33 -24.42
C ASN A 138 15.66 -8.50 -23.15
N VAL A 139 14.41 -8.23 -22.78
CA VAL A 139 14.09 -7.53 -21.54
C VAL A 139 14.47 -8.41 -20.35
N ASN A 140 15.15 -7.82 -19.37
CA ASN A 140 15.45 -8.51 -18.13
C ASN A 140 14.20 -8.60 -17.24
N THR A 141 13.44 -9.69 -17.38
CA THR A 141 12.17 -9.87 -16.67
C THR A 141 12.30 -10.05 -15.15
N THR A 142 13.52 -10.12 -14.61
CA THR A 142 13.74 -10.07 -13.16
C THR A 142 13.76 -8.64 -12.61
N GLU A 143 13.91 -7.65 -13.49
CA GLU A 143 14.09 -6.25 -13.10
C GLU A 143 13.07 -5.31 -13.75
N PHE A 144 12.52 -5.70 -14.90
CA PHE A 144 11.51 -4.94 -15.64
C PHE A 144 10.29 -5.79 -15.97
N ILE A 145 9.16 -5.11 -16.09
CA ILE A 145 7.97 -5.66 -16.75
C ILE A 145 8.12 -5.38 -18.25
N PRO A 146 8.25 -6.41 -19.10
CA PRO A 146 8.33 -6.20 -20.54
C PRO A 146 6.97 -5.77 -21.08
N LEU A 147 6.94 -4.68 -21.84
CA LEU A 147 5.73 -4.19 -22.49
C LEU A 147 6.02 -3.93 -23.97
N LEU A 148 5.30 -4.63 -24.84
CA LEU A 148 5.29 -4.26 -26.25
C LEU A 148 4.40 -3.03 -26.42
N ASP A 149 4.87 -2.04 -27.18
CA ASP A 149 4.10 -0.84 -27.41
C ASP A 149 2.72 -1.13 -28.05
N ASP A 150 1.77 -0.23 -27.80
CA ASP A 150 0.36 -0.36 -28.20
C ASP A 150 -0.38 -1.61 -27.69
N ARG A 151 0.08 -2.23 -26.59
CA ARG A 151 -0.60 -3.36 -25.94
C ARG A 151 -1.26 -2.99 -24.63
N THR A 152 -2.16 -3.86 -24.20
CA THR A 152 -2.69 -3.78 -22.84
C THR A 152 -1.68 -4.43 -21.89
N LEU A 153 -1.29 -3.73 -20.82
CA LEU A 153 -0.58 -4.31 -19.69
C LEU A 153 -1.56 -4.56 -18.54
N PRO A 154 -1.95 -5.82 -18.26
CA PRO A 154 -2.72 -6.15 -17.07
C PRO A 154 -1.85 -5.99 -15.83
N LEU A 155 -2.24 -5.09 -14.95
CA LEU A 155 -1.59 -4.86 -13.67
C LEU A 155 -2.39 -5.57 -12.60
N GLN A 156 -1.81 -6.62 -12.01
CA GLN A 156 -2.42 -7.41 -10.96
C GLN A 156 -1.54 -7.39 -9.70
N PHE A 157 -2.15 -7.14 -8.54
CA PHE A 157 -1.43 -7.12 -7.27
C PHE A 157 -2.29 -7.55 -6.09
N PHE A 158 -1.63 -8.13 -5.08
CA PHE A 158 -2.23 -8.51 -3.81
C PHE A 158 -1.86 -7.49 -2.74
N ILE A 159 -2.82 -7.14 -1.89
CA ILE A 159 -2.59 -6.38 -0.66
C ILE A 159 -3.15 -7.14 0.52
N GLY A 160 -2.28 -7.56 1.44
CA GLY A 160 -2.62 -8.27 2.65
C GLY A 160 -3.14 -7.35 3.76
N VAL A 161 -3.93 -7.92 4.66
CA VAL A 161 -4.28 -7.30 5.95
C VAL A 161 -2.99 -7.02 6.72
N GLY A 162 -2.85 -5.81 7.26
CA GLY A 162 -1.61 -5.34 7.92
C GLY A 162 -0.69 -4.54 7.00
N SER A 163 -0.97 -4.45 5.70
CA SER A 163 -0.18 -3.64 4.74
C SER A 163 -0.05 -2.17 5.10
N GLN A 164 -1.00 -1.58 5.83
CA GLN A 164 -0.96 -0.17 6.23
C GLN A 164 -0.09 0.09 7.47
N CYS A 165 0.35 -0.95 8.16
CA CYS A 165 1.11 -0.84 9.40
C CYS A 165 2.54 -0.33 9.22
N VAL A 166 2.91 0.68 9.99
CA VAL A 166 4.31 1.14 10.10
C VAL A 166 4.87 0.54 11.38
N ARG A 167 6.03 -0.15 11.31
CA ARG A 167 6.72 -0.72 12.48
C ARG A 167 7.38 0.37 13.35
N THR A 168 6.66 1.44 13.67
CA THR A 168 7.09 2.50 14.58
C THR A 168 6.08 2.62 15.70
N GLY A 169 6.20 1.74 16.69
CA GLY A 169 5.65 1.95 18.04
C GLY A 169 4.14 1.95 18.22
N SER A 170 3.35 1.53 17.23
CA SER A 170 1.92 1.27 17.41
C SER A 170 1.58 -0.16 17.01
N ASP A 171 0.90 -0.84 17.93
CA ASP A 171 0.55 -2.25 17.90
C ASP A 171 -0.38 -2.56 16.72
N CYS A 172 0.22 -2.82 15.56
CA CYS A 172 -0.46 -3.50 14.47
C CYS A 172 -0.60 -5.02 14.69
N GLY A 173 -0.30 -5.48 15.91
CA GLY A 173 -0.73 -6.77 16.42
C GLY A 173 -2.15 -6.68 17.00
N GLU A 174 -3.13 -6.19 16.24
CA GLU A 174 -4.51 -6.56 16.55
C GLU A 174 -4.73 -7.91 15.87
N GLY A 175 -4.63 -8.96 16.68
CA GLY A 175 -4.66 -10.34 16.23
C GLY A 175 -5.84 -10.58 15.29
N THR A 176 -5.61 -11.39 14.26
CA THR A 176 -6.66 -11.90 13.39
C THR A 176 -7.76 -12.47 14.28
N ALA A 177 -8.86 -11.72 14.45
CA ALA A 177 -10.05 -12.27 15.07
C ALA A 177 -10.59 -13.29 14.08
N HIS A 178 -10.21 -14.56 14.25
CA HIS A 178 -10.83 -15.64 13.51
C HIS A 178 -12.34 -15.58 13.81
N PRO A 179 -13.24 -15.62 12.81
CA PRO A 179 -14.69 -15.54 13.02
C PRO A 179 -15.22 -16.56 14.04
N TRP A 180 -14.50 -17.68 14.20
CA TRP A 180 -14.81 -18.76 15.13
C TRP A 180 -14.23 -18.57 16.54
N GLN A 181 -13.35 -17.59 16.78
CA GLN A 181 -12.74 -17.30 18.09
C GLN A 181 -13.47 -16.21 18.90
N CYS A 182 -14.38 -15.46 18.28
CA CYS A 182 -15.23 -14.49 19.00
C CYS A 182 -16.44 -15.14 19.70
N MET A 183 -16.53 -16.46 19.72
CA MET A 183 -17.53 -17.20 20.47
C MET A 183 -16.82 -17.89 21.63
N LEU A 184 -17.41 -17.82 22.83
CA LEU A 184 -16.99 -18.48 24.08
C LEU A 184 -16.02 -17.70 24.99
N ARG A 185 -16.53 -16.61 25.57
CA ARG A 185 -16.24 -16.35 26.99
C ARG A 185 -17.37 -15.62 27.72
N PHE A 186 -18.53 -16.26 27.81
CA PHE A 186 -19.42 -16.00 28.94
C PHE A 186 -18.93 -16.86 30.11
N PRO A 187 -18.36 -16.30 31.19
CA PRO A 187 -18.22 -17.06 32.42
C PRO A 187 -19.64 -17.34 32.93
N HIS A 188 -20.03 -18.61 32.97
CA HIS A 188 -21.21 -19.05 33.70
C HIS A 188 -21.06 -18.61 35.16
N ARG A 189 -21.72 -17.50 35.53
CA ARG A 189 -22.11 -17.29 36.93
C ARG A 189 -23.19 -18.33 37.23
N PRO A 190 -23.05 -19.18 38.27
CA PRO A 190 -24.18 -19.94 38.75
C PRO A 190 -25.24 -18.96 39.25
N ALA A 191 -26.45 -19.07 38.69
CA ALA A 191 -27.61 -18.32 39.17
C ALA A 191 -27.94 -18.74 40.61
N PRO A 192 -28.34 -17.82 41.50
CA PRO A 192 -28.94 -18.21 42.77
C PRO A 192 -30.24 -18.96 42.49
N VAL A 193 -30.45 -20.05 43.22
CA VAL A 193 -31.66 -20.87 43.20
C VAL A 193 -32.86 -19.96 43.49
N ALA A 194 -33.70 -19.77 42.47
CA ALA A 194 -35.01 -19.16 42.61
C ALA A 194 -36.06 -20.17 42.13
N ASP A 195 -37.10 -20.24 42.95
CA ASP A 195 -38.25 -21.12 42.98
C ASP A 195 -38.87 -21.51 41.62
N GLN A 196 -39.35 -22.76 41.55
CA GLN A 196 -39.57 -23.54 40.33
C GLN A 196 -41.01 -23.44 39.80
N ARG A 197 -41.61 -22.24 39.82
CA ARG A 197 -42.98 -22.02 39.30
C ARG A 197 -43.15 -20.69 38.57
N ASP A 198 -42.44 -20.47 37.48
CA ASP A 198 -42.95 -19.68 36.33
C ASP A 198 -41.89 -19.56 35.23
N ARG A 199 -41.96 -20.37 34.17
CA ARG A 199 -41.07 -20.21 33.00
C ARG A 199 -41.60 -20.80 31.69
N GLN A 200 -42.87 -20.59 31.39
CA GLN A 200 -43.42 -20.84 30.03
C GLN A 200 -43.80 -19.58 29.26
N VAL A 201 -43.49 -18.37 29.75
CA VAL A 201 -43.86 -17.12 29.06
C VAL A 201 -42.72 -16.12 29.02
N GLN A 202 -41.60 -16.41 28.35
CA GLN A 202 -40.64 -15.37 27.93
C GLN A 202 -39.81 -15.70 26.67
N TYR A 203 -40.19 -16.71 25.86
CA TYR A 203 -39.45 -17.02 24.63
C TYR A 203 -39.76 -16.08 23.44
N GLN A 204 -40.49 -14.98 23.65
CA GLN A 204 -40.73 -13.97 22.61
C GLN A 204 -40.60 -12.57 23.18
N ARG A 205 -39.37 -12.05 23.13
CA ARG A 205 -38.97 -10.63 23.06
C ARG A 205 -37.55 -10.59 23.60
N HIS A 206 -36.56 -10.54 22.72
CA HIS A 206 -35.35 -9.72 22.86
C HIS A 206 -34.57 -9.75 21.53
N ASP A 207 -35.27 -9.44 20.43
CA ASP A 207 -34.67 -8.90 19.21
C ASP A 207 -34.81 -7.38 19.26
N ARG A 208 -33.84 -6.71 19.88
CA ARG A 208 -33.49 -5.30 19.62
C ARG A 208 -32.25 -4.90 20.41
N HIS A 209 -31.34 -4.22 19.71
CA HIS A 209 -30.10 -3.59 20.19
C HIS A 209 -28.87 -4.48 20.42
N LEU A 210 -28.23 -4.89 19.31
CA LEU A 210 -26.77 -4.93 19.26
C LEU A 210 -26.26 -3.52 18.98
N SER A 211 -26.06 -2.74 20.04
CA SER A 211 -25.29 -1.49 19.98
C SER A 211 -23.85 -1.80 20.35
N GLY A 212 -22.94 -1.60 19.40
CA GLY A 212 -21.51 -1.76 19.60
C GLY A 212 -21.01 -0.90 20.75
N ARG A 213 -20.41 -1.55 21.74
CA ARG A 213 -19.52 -1.04 22.78
C ARG A 213 -19.23 -2.25 23.66
N ASP A 214 -18.20 -3.03 23.35
CA ASP A 214 -17.54 -3.95 24.29
C ASP A 214 -16.33 -4.62 23.61
N CYS A 215 -15.38 -3.79 23.17
CA CYS A 215 -14.00 -4.20 22.97
C CYS A 215 -13.14 -3.23 23.79
N VAL A 216 -13.18 -3.37 25.12
CA VAL A 216 -12.27 -2.63 26.02
C VAL A 216 -11.04 -3.52 26.26
N GLY A 217 -9.89 -3.06 25.79
CA GLY A 217 -8.59 -3.69 26.00
C GLY A 217 -8.33 -3.99 27.47
N SER A 218 -8.06 -5.25 27.78
CA SER A 218 -7.71 -5.71 29.11
C SER A 218 -6.30 -5.23 29.49
N ARG A 219 -6.24 -4.15 30.29
CA ARG A 219 -5.04 -3.77 31.07
C ARG A 219 -4.71 -4.91 32.03
N SER A 220 -3.56 -5.57 31.83
CA SER A 220 -3.01 -6.52 32.79
C SER A 220 -2.62 -5.78 34.08
N ARG A 221 -3.34 -6.04 35.19
CA ARG A 221 -2.85 -5.74 36.54
C ARG A 221 -1.89 -6.85 36.96
N HIS A 222 -0.65 -6.50 37.31
CA HIS A 222 0.25 -7.35 38.08
C HIS A 222 -0.26 -7.48 39.53
N PRO A 223 -0.27 -8.68 40.14
CA PRO A 223 -0.55 -8.84 41.56
C PRO A 223 0.74 -8.92 42.39
N GLY A 224 0.78 -8.15 43.49
CA GLY A 224 1.38 -8.58 44.77
C GLY A 224 2.80 -8.12 45.09
N SER A 225 2.93 -7.15 46.00
CA SER A 225 3.97 -7.16 47.05
C SER A 225 3.32 -6.67 48.35
N PRO A 226 3.37 -7.41 49.47
CA PRO A 226 2.72 -7.01 50.71
C PRO A 226 3.59 -6.04 51.51
N ALA A 227 2.91 -5.17 52.26
CA ALA A 227 3.47 -4.25 53.22
C ALA A 227 3.88 -4.97 54.51
N ASP A 228 5.06 -4.63 55.03
CA ASP A 228 5.46 -4.87 56.42
C ASP A 228 5.69 -3.50 57.10
N PHE A 229 4.89 -3.24 58.15
CA PHE A 229 5.14 -2.40 59.33
C PHE A 229 4.89 -3.33 60.53
N PRO A 230 5.44 -3.15 61.76
CA PRO A 230 5.80 -1.91 62.48
C PRO A 230 7.23 -1.99 63.10
N ILE A 231 7.84 -1.03 63.82
CA ILE A 231 7.45 -0.17 64.96
C ILE A 231 8.24 1.14 64.85
#